data_AF-M8C0V7-F1
#
_entry.id   AF-M8C0V7-F1
#
_cell.length_a   1.000
_cell.length_b   1.000
_cell.length_c   1.000
_cell.angle_alpha   90.00
_cell.angle_beta   90.00
_cell.angle_gamma   90.00
#
_symmetry.space_group_name_H-M   'P 1'
#
loop_
_entity.id
_entity.type
_entity.pdbx_description
1 polymer ?
#
loop_
_entity_poly.entity_id
_entity_poly.type
_entity_poly.pdbx_seq_one_letter_code
_entity_poly.pdbx_strand_id
1 'polypeptide(L)'
;MRTLRPMLETMSWKYVLFYVRLKSKYLDLDLTTAMAGVPEPRRPEYILVANELVDNMTEFDRFVRTPKVYESYLYYEKTLKSLDDVAEFLG
;
A
#
# COMPACT_ATOMS: atom_id res chain seq x y z
N MET A 1 -5.80 5.60 2.64
CA MET A 1 -5.16 4.56 3.48
C MET A 1 -5.28 4.89 4.96
N ARG A 2 -4.91 6.10 5.41
CA ARG A 2 -5.07 6.52 6.82
C ARG A 2 -6.50 6.40 7.38
N THR A 3 -7.51 6.44 6.52
CA THR A 3 -8.94 6.22 6.86
C THR A 3 -9.31 4.78 7.24
N LEU A 4 -8.41 3.81 7.05
CA LEU A 4 -8.64 2.40 7.37
C LEU A 4 -8.40 2.07 8.86
N ARG A 5 -7.62 2.88 9.60
CA ARG A 5 -7.30 2.61 11.01
C ARG A 5 -8.56 2.40 11.87
N PRO A 6 -9.60 3.26 11.84
CA PRO A 6 -10.82 3.04 12.62
C PRO A 6 -11.57 1.75 12.21
N MET A 7 -11.47 1.34 10.95
CA MET A 7 -12.12 0.12 10.46
C MET A 7 -11.38 -1.14 10.93
N LEU A 8 -10.05 -1.07 11.06
CA LEU A 8 -9.26 -2.13 11.68
C LEU A 8 -9.54 -2.21 13.20
N GLU A 9 -9.67 -1.07 13.88
CA GLU A 9 -9.96 -0.97 15.33
C GLU A 9 -11.33 -1.56 15.67
N THR A 10 -12.32 -1.31 14.83
CA THR A 10 -13.67 -1.85 14.95
C THR A 10 -13.84 -3.24 14.33
N MET A 11 -12.76 -3.86 13.83
CA MET A 11 -12.79 -5.18 13.20
C MET A 11 -13.79 -5.28 12.03
N SER A 12 -13.97 -4.18 11.29
CA SER A 12 -14.86 -4.05 10.15
C SER A 12 -14.28 -4.70 8.89
N TRP A 13 -13.89 -5.99 8.97
CA TRP A 13 -13.05 -6.69 7.98
C TRP A 13 -13.56 -6.62 6.53
N LYS A 14 -14.87 -6.75 6.31
CA LYS A 14 -15.46 -6.64 4.96
C LYS A 14 -15.23 -5.27 4.34
N TYR A 15 -15.32 -4.20 5.14
CA TYR A 15 -15.08 -2.83 4.70
C TYR A 15 -13.59 -2.59 4.44
N VAL A 16 -12.73 -3.08 5.33
CA VAL A 16 -11.27 -3.00 5.13
C VAL A 16 -10.89 -3.68 3.81
N LEU A 17 -11.37 -4.90 3.58
CA LEU A 17 -11.09 -5.67 2.36
C LEU A 17 -11.58 -4.93 1.10
N PHE A 18 -12.79 -4.39 1.13
CA PHE A 18 -13.34 -3.62 0.03
C PHE A 18 -12.46 -2.40 -0.31
N TYR A 19 -12.06 -1.63 0.70
CA TYR A 19 -11.25 -0.43 0.50
C TYR A 19 -9.83 -0.75 0.04
N VAL A 20 -9.19 -1.78 0.60
CA VAL A 20 -7.85 -2.22 0.18
C VAL A 20 -7.87 -2.56 -1.30
N ARG A 21 -8.81 -3.40 -1.75
CA ARG A 21 -8.93 -3.80 -3.15
C ARG A 21 -9.23 -2.64 -4.09
N LEU A 22 -10.09 -1.71 -3.66
CA LEU A 22 -10.38 -0.50 -4.43
C LEU A 22 -9.11 0.32 -4.65
N LYS A 23 -8.26 0.46 -3.63
CA LYS A 23 -7.00 1.21 -3.73
C LYS A 23 -5.93 0.45 -4.52
N SER A 24 -5.77 -0.86 -4.30
CA SER A 24 -4.85 -1.71 -5.07
C SER A 24 -5.14 -1.67 -6.57
N LYS A 25 -6.42 -1.59 -6.97
CA LYS A 25 -6.81 -1.60 -8.39
C LYS A 25 -6.17 -0.47 -9.21
N TYR A 26 -5.95 0.69 -8.60
CA TYR A 26 -5.36 1.85 -9.28
C TYR A 26 -3.87 1.98 -9.04
N LEU A 27 -3.32 1.29 -8.03
CA LEU A 27 -1.95 1.45 -7.58
C LEU A 27 -0.93 1.18 -8.68
N ASP A 28 -1.06 0.10 -9.44
CA ASP A 28 -0.12 -0.23 -10.52
C ASP A 28 -0.09 0.84 -11.61
N LEU A 29 -1.26 1.37 -11.97
CA LEU A 29 -1.39 2.45 -12.96
C LEU A 29 -0.81 3.76 -12.42
N ASP A 30 -1.09 4.10 -11.17
CA ASP A 30 -0.59 5.31 -10.52
C ASP A 30 0.94 5.28 -10.43
N LEU A 31 1.53 4.14 -10.02
CA LEU A 31 2.98 3.96 -9.93
C LEU A 31 3.65 3.99 -11.30
N THR A 32 3.04 3.37 -12.32
CA THR A 32 3.57 3.41 -13.69
C THR A 32 3.52 4.83 -14.26
N THR A 33 2.46 5.58 -13.96
CA THR A 33 2.30 6.97 -14.39
C THR A 33 3.31 7.88 -13.69
N ALA A 34 3.50 7.72 -12.38
CA ALA A 34 4.46 8.48 -11.60
C ALA A 34 5.92 8.24 -12.05
N MET A 35 6.24 7.05 -12.55
CA MET A 35 7.56 6.74 -13.12
C MET A 35 7.95 7.67 -14.28
N ALA A 36 6.97 8.22 -15.02
CA ALA A 36 7.24 9.17 -16.11
C ALA A 36 7.89 10.48 -15.59
N GLY A 37 7.64 10.85 -14.33
CA GLY A 37 8.26 11.99 -13.66
C GLY A 37 9.65 11.71 -13.08
N VAL A 38 10.09 10.44 -13.07
CA VAL A 38 11.37 10.03 -12.46
C VAL A 38 12.50 10.07 -13.49
N PRO A 39 13.63 10.78 -13.20
CA PRO A 39 14.81 10.75 -14.04
C PRO A 39 15.34 9.33 -14.26
N GLU A 40 15.78 9.00 -15.48
CA GLU A 40 16.24 7.65 -15.84
C GLU A 40 17.23 7.02 -14.86
N PRO A 41 18.27 7.75 -14.37
CA PRO A 41 19.23 7.17 -13.43
C PRO A 41 18.61 6.74 -12.09
N ARG A 42 17.49 7.36 -11.70
CA ARG A 42 16.78 7.09 -10.44
C ARG A 42 15.62 6.10 -10.60
N ARG A 43 15.25 5.72 -11.82
CA ARG A 43 14.16 4.75 -12.06
C ARG A 43 14.38 3.39 -11.37
N PRO A 44 15.59 2.81 -11.33
CA PRO A 44 15.80 1.56 -10.60
C PRO A 44 15.48 1.67 -9.11
N GLU A 45 15.87 2.78 -8.47
CA GLU A 45 15.56 3.05 -7.06
C GLU A 45 14.06 3.22 -6.84
N TYR A 46 13.40 3.97 -7.73
CA TYR A 46 11.94 4.13 -7.71
C TYR A 46 11.22 2.78 -7.80
N ILE A 47 11.63 1.90 -8.71
CA ILE A 47 11.02 0.58 -8.91
C ILE A 47 11.13 -0.25 -7.63
N LEU A 48 12.25 -0.19 -6.90
CA LEU A 48 12.41 -0.90 -5.64
C LEU A 48 11.42 -0.40 -4.57
N VAL A 49 11.32 0.92 -4.39
CA VAL A 49 10.40 1.53 -3.41
C VAL A 49 8.94 1.28 -3.79
N ALA A 50 8.61 1.37 -5.07
CA ALA A 50 7.28 1.09 -5.60
C ALA A 50 6.88 -0.39 -5.43
N ASN A 51 7.80 -1.32 -5.68
CA ASN A 51 7.56 -2.75 -5.48
C ASN A 51 7.33 -3.09 -4.00
N GLU A 52 8.07 -2.48 -3.08
CA GLU A 52 7.85 -2.68 -1.64
C GLU A 52 6.44 -2.26 -1.22
N LEU A 53 5.91 -1.17 -1.77
CA LEU A 53 4.53 -0.76 -1.54
C LEU A 53 3.51 -1.79 -2.08
N VAL A 54 3.72 -2.30 -3.30
CA VAL A 54 2.85 -3.31 -3.91
C VAL A 54 2.87 -4.61 -3.09
N ASP A 55 4.04 -5.04 -2.63
CA ASP A 55 4.20 -6.23 -1.80
C ASP A 55 3.50 -6.08 -0.45
N ASN A 56 3.67 -4.94 0.22
CA ASN A 56 3.01 -4.63 1.49
C ASN A 56 1.48 -4.59 1.34
N MET A 57 0.97 -4.02 0.25
CA MET A 57 -0.47 -4.01 -0.07
C MET A 57 -1.01 -5.42 -0.33
N THR A 58 -0.23 -6.27 -0.98
CA THR A 58 -0.60 -7.67 -1.29
C THR A 58 -0.71 -8.50 -0.01
N GLU A 59 0.29 -8.41 0.86
CA GLU A 59 0.26 -9.10 2.16
C GLU A 59 -0.85 -8.53 3.06
N PHE A 60 -1.12 -7.22 2.99
CA PHE A 60 -2.23 -6.62 3.73
C PHE A 60 -3.60 -7.20 3.30
N ASP A 61 -3.90 -7.29 1.99
CA ASP A 61 -5.14 -7.94 1.50
C ASP A 61 -5.23 -9.39 1.99
N ARG A 62 -4.12 -10.13 1.93
CA ARG A 62 -4.04 -11.53 2.39
C ARG A 62 -4.41 -11.69 3.87
N PHE A 63 -3.87 -10.85 4.74
CA PHE A 63 -4.13 -10.93 6.19
C PHE A 63 -5.51 -10.44 6.58
N VAL A 64 -6.02 -9.40 5.91
CA VAL A 64 -7.40 -8.91 6.09
C VAL A 64 -8.41 -9.98 5.65
N ARG A 65 -8.10 -10.76 4.61
CA ARG A 65 -8.94 -11.89 4.15
C ARG A 65 -8.99 -13.05 5.16
N THR A 66 -7.95 -13.24 5.96
CA THR A 66 -7.81 -14.33 6.94
C THR A 66 -8.08 -13.88 8.40
N PRO A 67 -8.88 -12.81 8.55
CA PRO A 67 -8.95 -11.86 9.68
C PRO A 67 -7.85 -11.99 10.76
N LYS A 68 -6.59 -11.99 10.35
CA LYS A 68 -5.47 -12.05 11.28
C LYS A 68 -5.18 -10.67 11.85
N VAL A 69 -5.64 -10.39 13.07
CA VAL A 69 -5.62 -9.04 13.64
C VAL A 69 -4.21 -8.45 13.66
N TYR A 70 -3.27 -9.12 14.32
CA TYR A 70 -1.90 -8.63 14.48
C TYR A 70 -1.22 -8.39 13.13
N GLU A 71 -1.22 -9.39 12.24
CA GLU A 71 -0.59 -9.26 10.92
C GLU A 71 -1.28 -8.20 10.05
N SER A 72 -2.60 -8.04 10.14
CA SER A 72 -3.31 -6.99 9.42
C SER A 72 -2.88 -5.59 9.88
N TYR A 73 -2.71 -5.37 11.18
CA TYR A 73 -2.17 -4.11 11.70
C TYR A 73 -0.72 -3.89 11.28
N LEU A 74 0.11 -4.92 11.38
CA LEU A 74 1.52 -4.84 10.99
C LEU A 74 1.67 -4.42 9.53
N TYR A 75 0.95 -5.08 8.62
CA TYR A 75 1.02 -4.77 7.20
C TYR A 75 0.29 -3.48 6.83
N TYR A 76 -0.71 -3.05 7.61
CA TYR A 76 -1.28 -1.72 7.49
C TYR A 76 -0.24 -0.62 7.77
N GLU A 77 0.50 -0.72 8.89
CA GLU A 77 1.54 0.27 9.24
C GLU A 77 2.71 0.23 8.24
N LYS A 78 3.14 -0.95 7.79
CA LYS A 78 4.14 -1.08 6.71
C LYS A 78 3.68 -0.42 5.41
N THR A 79 2.42 -0.65 5.02
CA THR A 79 1.83 -0.03 3.84
C THR A 79 1.80 1.49 3.94
N LEU A 80 1.44 2.03 5.11
CA LEU A 80 1.49 3.49 5.33
C LEU A 80 2.90 4.03 5.20
N LYS A 81 3.88 3.34 5.77
CA LYS A 81 5.28 3.73 5.66
C LYS A 81 5.75 3.70 4.20
N SER A 82 5.53 2.62 3.46
CA SER A 82 5.94 2.54 2.05
C SER A 82 5.23 3.56 1.16
N LEU A 83 4.00 3.98 1.50
CA LEU A 83 3.34 5.10 0.82
C LEU A 83 4.07 6.42 1.07
N ASP A 84 4.47 6.67 2.32
CA ASP A 84 5.23 7.86 2.68
C ASP A 84 6.62 7.82 2.00
N ASP A 85 7.27 6.66 1.93
CA ASP A 85 8.56 6.46 1.23
C ASP A 85 8.45 6.73 -0.28
N VAL A 86 7.39 6.23 -0.94
CA VAL A 86 7.11 6.55 -2.37
C VAL A 86 6.85 8.04 -2.56
N ALA A 87 6.07 8.67 -1.67
CA ALA A 87 5.76 10.09 -1.75
C ALA A 87 7.03 10.95 -1.58
N GLU A 88 7.88 10.64 -0.60
CA GLU A 88 9.16 11.32 -0.37
C GLU A 88 10.11 11.14 -1.56
N PHE A 89 10.13 9.97 -2.18
CA PHE A 89 10.95 9.74 -3.38
C PHE A 89 10.56 10.66 -4.54
N LEU A 90 9.26 10.89 -4.72
CA LEU A 90 8.70 11.66 -5.83
C LEU A 90 8.79 13.19 -5.62
N GLY A 91 8.93 13.66 -4.38
CA GLY A 91 9.15 15.08 -4.05
C GLY A 91 7.98 15.75 -3.36
#